data_AF-A0A7X7XG73-F1
#
_entry.id   AF-A0A7X7XG73-F1
#
_cell.length_a   1.000
_cell.length_b   1.000
_cell.length_c   1.000
_cell.angle_alpha   90.00
_cell.angle_beta   90.00
_cell.angle_gamma   90.00
#
_symmetry.space_group_name_H-M   'P 1'
#
loop_
_entity.id
_entity.type
_entity.pdbx_description
1 polymer ?
#
loop_
_entity_poly.entity_id
_entity_poly.type
_entity_poly.pdbx_seq_one_letter_code
_entity_poly.pdbx_strand_id
1 'polypeptide(L)'
;MPTEMLIRPLQDEEKPAVRDIMRRSFPLVQRWFFSFTPHVLVAETGGEIQGAVVLKLFALPRGRRGGLMYWAFTHPAARGLGVGQRLFDAGIRFLEEQGCDELLGCVEGNNTSSSNLLAARGFEILSPGRQLRRWGLHTPRVWLKIFHYIDIGHFVWARPGPGRADSAALQWWGNLAMNSLLLFLVFWRLKGAALFASTLCYEIPVVLGVLFGVRELAMRLAARGRGLTVRYRAWESAFPLGLALAAGPAWWFPILGSVYPAAPGWRYRDAIRTLGPAAAAGGAAVLLLSWGAWALLRWAAIPPTVLPFIKLTVTLGPLAALFDVALPFFPFVSFNGRRIWDWSRPVWVVLATLAVARLFV
;
A
#
# COMPACT_ATOMS: atom_id res chain seq x y z
N MET A 1 30.89 -30.91 4.53
CA MET A 1 29.49 -31.37 4.66
C MET A 1 28.59 -30.17 4.45
N PRO A 2 27.46 -30.27 3.72
CA PRO A 2 26.55 -29.14 3.59
C PRO A 2 25.98 -28.83 4.98
N THR A 3 26.29 -27.64 5.49
CA THR A 3 25.92 -27.21 6.82
C THR A 3 24.40 -27.14 6.91
N GLU A 4 23.79 -27.92 7.80
CA GLU A 4 22.34 -27.99 7.95
C GLU A 4 21.78 -26.66 8.47
N MET A 5 20.65 -26.22 7.92
CA MET A 5 19.97 -25.00 8.36
C MET A 5 19.02 -25.33 9.51
N LEU A 6 19.35 -24.80 10.70
CA LEU A 6 18.56 -24.95 11.92
C LEU A 6 17.61 -23.75 12.09
N ILE A 7 16.34 -24.01 12.39
CA ILE A 7 15.39 -22.97 12.84
C ILE A 7 15.15 -23.13 14.33
N ARG A 8 15.40 -22.08 15.11
CA ARG A 8 15.26 -22.10 16.57
C ARG A 8 14.83 -20.75 17.14
N PRO A 9 14.37 -20.69 18.41
CA PRO A 9 14.16 -19.43 19.11
C PRO A 9 15.45 -18.57 19.17
N LEU A 10 15.26 -17.26 19.09
CA LEU A 10 16.30 -16.25 19.30
C LEU A 10 16.77 -16.26 20.76
N GLN A 11 18.09 -16.23 20.97
CA GLN A 11 18.69 -15.98 22.28
C GLN A 11 18.93 -14.48 22.48
N ASP A 12 18.96 -14.00 23.72
CA ASP A 12 18.99 -12.56 24.01
C ASP A 12 20.30 -11.90 23.55
N GLU A 13 21.41 -12.64 23.63
CA GLU A 13 22.75 -12.24 23.21
C GLU A 13 22.84 -12.03 21.69
N GLU A 14 21.92 -12.61 20.93
CA GLU A 14 21.90 -12.61 19.46
C GLU A 14 21.08 -11.45 18.87
N LYS A 15 20.33 -10.72 19.71
CA LYS A 15 19.54 -9.54 19.29
C LYS A 15 20.37 -8.51 18.50
N PRO A 16 21.64 -8.20 18.84
CA PRO A 16 22.47 -7.29 18.04
C PRO A 16 22.69 -7.80 16.61
N ALA A 17 23.00 -9.09 16.44
CA ALA A 17 23.22 -9.69 15.13
C ALA A 17 21.95 -9.65 14.27
N VAL A 18 20.81 -10.05 14.83
CA VAL A 18 19.51 -9.97 14.14
C VAL A 18 19.15 -8.53 13.76
N ARG A 19 19.45 -7.56 14.64
CA ARG A 19 19.21 -6.14 14.36
C ARG A 19 20.09 -5.63 13.21
N ASP A 20 21.31 -6.12 13.06
CA ASP A 20 22.16 -5.77 11.91
C ASP A 20 21.57 -6.29 10.60
N ILE A 21 21.12 -7.55 10.57
CA ILE A 21 20.44 -8.14 9.40
C ILE A 21 19.18 -7.32 9.04
N MET A 22 18.38 -6.93 10.04
CA MET A 22 17.21 -6.07 9.86
C MET A 22 17.59 -4.73 9.21
N ARG A 23 18.63 -4.06 9.72
CA ARG A 23 19.12 -2.78 9.17
C ARG A 23 19.55 -2.91 7.71
N ARG A 24 20.20 -4.01 7.34
CA ARG A 24 20.59 -4.29 5.93
C ARG A 24 19.41 -4.63 5.03
N SER A 25 18.30 -5.11 5.61
CA SER A 25 17.13 -5.56 4.87
C SER A 25 16.11 -4.45 4.59
N PHE A 26 16.05 -3.40 5.42
CA PHE A 26 15.03 -2.37 5.33
C PHE A 26 15.60 -0.93 5.17
N PRO A 27 14.90 -0.04 4.44
CA PRO A 27 15.24 1.39 4.35
C PRO A 27 15.25 2.08 5.72
N LEU A 28 16.02 3.17 5.85
CA LEU A 28 16.27 3.87 7.11
C LEU A 28 14.99 4.16 7.92
N VAL A 29 13.99 4.77 7.28
CA VAL A 29 12.74 5.18 7.94
C VAL A 29 11.92 3.97 8.41
N GLN A 30 11.92 2.85 7.67
CA GLN A 30 11.21 1.64 8.10
C GLN A 30 11.81 1.05 9.39
N ARG A 31 13.12 1.22 9.61
CA ARG A 31 13.82 0.70 10.79
C ARG A 31 13.30 1.28 12.10
N TRP A 32 12.72 2.49 12.08
CA TRP A 32 12.13 3.12 13.27
C TRP A 32 10.88 2.40 13.78
N PHE A 33 10.22 1.61 12.93
CA PHE A 33 9.03 0.86 13.28
C PHE A 33 9.33 -0.59 13.68
N PHE A 34 10.59 -1.01 13.61
CA PHE A 34 11.00 -2.35 14.02
C PHE A 34 11.02 -2.47 15.54
N SER A 35 10.43 -3.53 16.05
CA SER A 35 10.50 -3.92 17.45
C SER A 35 10.56 -5.43 17.58
N PHE A 36 11.35 -5.90 18.53
CA PHE A 36 11.33 -7.31 18.93
C PHE A 36 10.07 -7.62 19.73
N THR A 37 9.66 -8.88 19.67
CA THR A 37 8.59 -9.45 20.49
C THR A 37 9.16 -10.61 21.31
N PRO A 38 8.39 -11.19 22.25
CA PRO A 38 8.82 -12.40 22.95
C PRO A 38 8.96 -13.64 22.05
N HIS A 39 8.49 -13.58 20.80
CA HIS A 39 8.44 -14.73 19.90
C HIS A 39 9.20 -14.42 18.62
N VAL A 40 10.48 -14.79 18.60
CA VAL A 40 11.36 -14.60 17.44
C VAL A 40 12.04 -15.92 17.14
N LEU A 41 11.99 -16.33 15.86
CA LEU A 41 12.73 -17.49 15.36
C LEU A 41 13.85 -17.00 14.45
N VAL A 42 15.01 -17.62 14.55
CA VAL A 42 16.17 -17.39 13.70
C VAL A 42 16.47 -18.61 12.85
N ALA A 43 17.04 -18.37 11.67
CA ALA A 43 17.63 -19.40 10.84
C ALA A 43 19.14 -19.31 11.00
N GLU A 44 19.77 -20.41 11.39
CA GLU A 44 21.21 -20.51 11.60
C GLU A 44 21.82 -21.49 10.62
N THR A 45 23.01 -21.19 10.10
CA THR A 45 23.80 -22.12 9.31
C THR A 45 25.26 -21.91 9.66
N GLY A 46 25.88 -22.94 10.24
CA GLY A 46 27.31 -22.90 10.60
C GLY A 46 27.66 -21.90 11.69
N GLY A 47 26.81 -21.74 12.71
CA GLY A 47 27.00 -20.74 13.77
C GLY A 47 26.55 -19.33 13.40
N GLU A 48 26.23 -19.08 12.12
CA GLU A 48 25.84 -17.74 11.65
C GLU A 48 24.32 -17.62 11.44
N ILE A 49 23.75 -16.53 11.94
CA ILE A 49 22.35 -16.19 11.72
C ILE A 49 22.16 -15.67 10.29
N GLN A 50 21.34 -16.38 9.52
CA GLN A 50 21.03 -16.09 8.12
C GLN A 50 19.72 -15.30 7.96
N GLY A 51 18.89 -15.20 9.00
CA GLY A 51 17.63 -14.46 8.96
C GLY A 51 16.79 -14.67 10.22
N ALA A 52 15.70 -13.92 10.30
CA ALA A 52 14.77 -14.01 11.41
C ALA A 52 13.32 -13.77 10.99
N VAL A 53 12.39 -14.32 11.78
CA VAL A 53 10.98 -13.98 11.77
C VAL A 53 10.53 -13.58 13.17
N VAL A 54 9.90 -12.42 13.27
CA VAL A 54 9.30 -11.87 14.48
C VAL A 54 7.80 -12.15 14.43
N LEU A 55 7.27 -12.76 15.48
CA LEU A 55 5.89 -13.21 15.58
C LEU A 55 5.15 -12.44 16.67
N LYS A 56 3.85 -12.22 16.49
CA LYS A 56 2.99 -11.62 17.53
C LYS A 56 1.78 -12.51 17.79
N LEU A 57 1.41 -12.58 19.06
CA LEU A 57 0.16 -13.18 19.53
C LEU A 57 -0.70 -12.05 20.11
N PHE A 58 -1.99 -12.05 19.80
CA PHE A 58 -2.93 -11.05 20.32
C PHE A 58 -4.36 -11.58 20.34
N ALA A 59 -5.21 -10.99 21.18
CA ALA A 59 -6.62 -11.36 21.24
C ALA A 59 -7.38 -10.82 20.02
N LEU A 60 -8.25 -11.66 19.46
CA LEU A 60 -9.25 -11.32 18.45
C LEU A 60 -10.65 -11.29 19.10
N PRO A 61 -11.64 -10.69 18.42
CA PRO A 61 -13.02 -10.67 18.91
C PRO A 61 -13.58 -12.08 19.10
N ARG A 62 -14.55 -12.20 20.03
CA ARG A 62 -15.24 -13.46 20.38
C ARG A 62 -14.31 -14.51 21.00
N GLY A 63 -13.35 -14.07 21.82
CA GLY A 63 -12.43 -14.97 22.54
C GLY A 63 -11.40 -15.67 21.66
N ARG A 64 -11.34 -15.33 20.37
CA ARG A 64 -10.40 -15.93 19.42
C ARG A 64 -8.98 -15.42 19.63
N ARG A 65 -7.99 -16.17 19.17
CA ARG A 65 -6.56 -15.83 19.23
C ARG A 65 -6.01 -15.57 17.82
N GLY A 66 -5.36 -14.42 17.67
CA GLY A 66 -4.68 -14.02 16.44
C GLY A 66 -3.17 -14.24 16.53
N GLY A 67 -2.59 -14.80 15.48
CA GLY A 67 -1.16 -14.87 15.22
C GLY A 67 -0.78 -13.92 14.09
N LEU A 68 0.38 -13.27 14.17
CA LEU A 68 0.86 -12.37 13.11
C LEU A 68 2.33 -12.66 12.78
N MET A 69 2.59 -12.85 11.49
CA MET A 69 3.92 -12.78 10.88
C MET A 69 4.33 -11.31 10.80
N TYR A 70 4.94 -10.78 11.87
CA TYR A 70 5.10 -9.34 12.09
C TYR A 70 6.26 -8.75 11.28
N TRP A 71 7.45 -9.36 11.38
CA TRP A 71 8.60 -9.01 10.53
C TRP A 71 9.25 -10.29 10.05
N ALA A 72 9.73 -10.30 8.81
CA ALA A 72 10.58 -11.37 8.32
C ALA A 72 11.65 -10.78 7.41
N PHE A 73 12.89 -11.19 7.62
CA PHE A 73 14.02 -10.72 6.86
C PHE A 73 15.13 -11.76 6.83
N THR A 74 15.90 -11.73 5.75
CA THR A 74 17.03 -12.63 5.53
C THR A 74 18.25 -11.80 5.18
N HIS A 75 19.42 -12.30 5.59
CA HIS A 75 20.67 -11.69 5.21
C HIS A 75 20.75 -11.62 3.67
N PRO A 76 21.22 -10.50 3.08
CA PRO A 76 21.26 -10.36 1.63
C PRO A 76 21.99 -11.50 0.90
N ALA A 77 23.05 -12.03 1.50
CA ALA A 77 23.81 -13.17 0.95
C ALA A 77 23.04 -14.51 1.01
N ALA A 78 22.02 -14.62 1.87
CA ALA A 78 21.24 -15.83 2.07
C ALA A 78 19.97 -15.90 1.19
N ARG A 79 19.77 -14.90 0.33
CA ARG A 79 18.61 -14.83 -0.56
C ARG A 79 18.69 -15.91 -1.63
N GLY A 80 17.56 -16.58 -1.89
CA GLY A 80 17.49 -17.69 -2.84
C GLY A 80 17.88 -19.05 -2.26
N LEU A 81 18.40 -19.11 -1.02
CA LEU A 81 18.78 -20.36 -0.35
C LEU A 81 17.64 -21.03 0.44
N GLY A 82 16.39 -20.59 0.26
CA GLY A 82 15.23 -21.16 0.98
C GLY A 82 15.09 -20.73 2.45
N VAL A 83 15.96 -19.87 2.99
CA VAL A 83 15.90 -19.40 4.39
C VAL A 83 14.54 -18.80 4.76
N GLY A 84 14.05 -17.88 3.93
CA GLY A 84 12.74 -17.24 4.16
C GLY A 84 11.59 -18.25 4.13
N GLN A 85 11.68 -19.27 3.27
CA GLN A 85 10.68 -20.33 3.18
C GLN A 85 10.57 -21.09 4.50
N ARG A 86 11.72 -21.56 5.02
CA ARG A 86 11.80 -22.31 6.29
C ARG A 86 11.39 -21.47 7.49
N LEU A 87 11.78 -20.19 7.54
CA LEU A 87 11.34 -19.27 8.60
C LEU A 87 9.82 -19.07 8.59
N PHE A 88 9.20 -18.92 7.42
CA PHE A 88 7.74 -18.81 7.33
C PHE A 88 7.04 -20.10 7.76
N ASP A 89 7.54 -21.26 7.36
CA ASP A 89 6.97 -22.55 7.75
C ASP A 89 7.05 -22.76 9.27
N ALA A 90 8.21 -22.48 9.86
CA ALA A 90 8.39 -22.59 11.31
C ALA A 90 7.54 -21.56 12.08
N GLY A 91 7.43 -20.33 11.58
CA GLY A 91 6.61 -19.29 12.20
C GLY A 91 5.12 -19.65 12.18
N ILE A 92 4.62 -20.21 11.07
CA ILE A 92 3.24 -20.68 10.99
C ILE A 92 2.99 -21.83 11.96
N ARG A 93 3.85 -22.86 11.96
CA ARG A 93 3.72 -23.98 12.91
C ARG A 93 3.71 -23.50 14.35
N PHE A 94 4.62 -22.60 14.71
CA PHE A 94 4.62 -21.99 16.03
C PHE A 94 3.27 -21.33 16.35
N LEU A 95 2.73 -20.50 15.45
CA LEU A 95 1.45 -19.82 15.71
C LEU A 95 0.26 -20.80 15.80
N GLU A 96 0.27 -21.88 15.02
CA GLU A 96 -0.73 -22.96 15.08
C GLU A 96 -0.64 -23.73 16.41
N GLU A 97 0.57 -24.08 16.86
CA GLU A 97 0.83 -24.72 18.16
C GLU A 97 0.42 -23.83 19.34
N GLN A 98 0.47 -22.51 19.16
CA GLN A 98 -0.09 -21.55 20.14
C GLN A 98 -1.63 -21.48 20.09
N GLY A 99 -2.31 -22.30 19.29
CA GLY A 99 -3.76 -22.33 19.21
C GLY A 99 -4.36 -21.05 18.61
N CYS A 100 -3.68 -20.43 17.64
CA CYS A 100 -4.23 -19.27 16.95
C CYS A 100 -5.34 -19.70 15.98
N ASP A 101 -6.55 -19.14 16.13
CA ASP A 101 -7.67 -19.34 15.22
C ASP A 101 -7.46 -18.70 13.84
N GLU A 102 -6.59 -17.69 13.80
CA GLU A 102 -6.37 -16.87 12.62
C GLU A 102 -4.94 -16.37 12.58
N LEU A 103 -4.25 -16.66 11.48
CA LEU A 103 -2.92 -16.18 11.20
C LEU A 103 -3.00 -15.02 10.23
N LEU A 104 -2.25 -13.97 10.49
CA LEU A 104 -2.21 -12.75 9.69
C LEU A 104 -0.79 -12.45 9.20
N GLY A 105 -0.72 -11.72 8.09
CA GLY A 105 0.47 -11.03 7.62
C GLY A 105 0.06 -9.67 7.05
N CYS A 106 0.94 -8.68 7.13
CA CYS A 106 0.73 -7.39 6.48
C CYS A 106 1.86 -7.13 5.50
N VAL A 107 1.56 -7.03 4.21
CA VAL A 107 2.58 -6.99 3.16
C VAL A 107 2.24 -5.93 2.12
N GLU A 108 3.22 -5.08 1.80
CA GLU A 108 3.15 -4.09 0.72
C GLU A 108 2.87 -4.76 -0.64
N GLY A 109 2.00 -4.17 -1.45
CA GLY A 109 1.48 -4.78 -2.67
C GLY A 109 2.51 -5.14 -3.74
N ASN A 110 3.65 -4.44 -3.80
CA ASN A 110 4.77 -4.75 -4.71
C ASN A 110 5.83 -5.67 -4.05
N ASN A 111 5.74 -5.96 -2.75
CA ASN A 111 6.60 -6.93 -2.08
C ASN A 111 6.19 -8.38 -2.39
N THR A 112 6.43 -8.79 -3.64
CA THR A 112 6.10 -10.12 -4.14
C THR A 112 6.92 -11.24 -3.49
N SER A 113 8.05 -10.92 -2.85
CA SER A 113 8.83 -11.94 -2.14
C SER A 113 8.06 -12.45 -0.92
N SER A 114 7.52 -11.55 -0.10
CA SER A 114 6.75 -11.93 1.09
C SER A 114 5.34 -12.40 0.75
N SER A 115 4.66 -11.73 -0.19
CA SER A 115 3.28 -12.09 -0.52
C SER A 115 3.19 -13.45 -1.21
N ASN A 116 4.16 -13.84 -2.04
CA ASN A 116 4.19 -15.18 -2.64
C ASN A 116 4.47 -16.27 -1.60
N LEU A 117 5.29 -16.01 -0.57
CA LEU A 117 5.50 -16.95 0.53
C LEU A 117 4.20 -17.20 1.29
N LEU A 118 3.43 -16.13 1.58
CA LEU A 118 2.11 -16.21 2.22
C LEU A 118 1.09 -16.95 1.34
N ALA A 119 0.98 -16.56 0.06
CA ALA A 119 0.04 -17.17 -0.87
C ALA A 119 0.28 -18.68 -1.03
N ALA A 120 1.54 -19.11 -1.14
CA ALA A 120 1.92 -20.52 -1.21
C ALA A 120 1.53 -21.33 0.04
N ARG A 121 1.17 -20.66 1.15
CA ARG A 121 0.81 -21.26 2.44
C ARG A 121 -0.66 -21.07 2.79
N GLY A 122 -1.49 -20.77 1.79
CA GLY A 122 -2.94 -20.66 1.95
C GLY A 122 -3.42 -19.36 2.59
N PHE A 123 -2.56 -18.32 2.63
CA PHE A 123 -3.02 -16.98 2.99
C PHE A 123 -3.64 -16.30 1.78
N GLU A 124 -4.68 -15.52 2.04
CA GLU A 124 -5.36 -14.70 1.04
C GLU A 124 -5.56 -13.28 1.56
N ILE A 125 -5.65 -12.30 0.64
CA ILE A 125 -5.91 -10.90 1.01
C ILE A 125 -7.34 -10.74 1.54
N LEU A 126 -7.48 -10.12 2.71
CA LEU A 126 -8.76 -9.68 3.26
C LEU A 126 -9.09 -8.27 2.79
N SER A 127 -10.16 -8.12 2.01
CA SER A 127 -10.66 -6.78 1.67
C SER A 127 -11.24 -6.06 2.90
N PRO A 128 -11.36 -4.71 2.88
CA PRO A 128 -11.83 -3.94 4.03
C PRO A 128 -13.19 -4.41 4.57
N GLY A 129 -14.15 -4.67 3.68
CA GLY A 129 -15.46 -5.20 4.08
C GLY A 129 -15.39 -6.61 4.69
N ARG A 130 -14.41 -7.43 4.31
CA ARG A 130 -14.16 -8.74 4.92
C ARG A 130 -13.53 -8.57 6.31
N GLN A 131 -12.61 -7.64 6.49
CA GLN A 131 -12.02 -7.29 7.78
C GLN A 131 -13.10 -6.81 8.76
N LEU A 132 -13.96 -5.86 8.33
CA LEU A 132 -15.10 -5.38 9.11
C LEU A 132 -16.08 -6.49 9.49
N ARG A 133 -16.41 -7.42 8.58
CA ARG A 133 -17.29 -8.55 8.94
C ARG A 133 -16.62 -9.52 9.91
N ARG A 134 -15.29 -9.68 9.83
CA ARG A 134 -14.53 -10.64 10.64
C ARG A 134 -14.28 -10.14 12.06
N TRP A 135 -14.02 -8.84 12.21
CA TRP A 135 -13.63 -8.25 13.50
C TRP A 135 -14.64 -7.21 14.04
N GLY A 136 -15.62 -6.80 13.23
CA GLY A 136 -16.63 -5.81 13.61
C GLY A 136 -16.01 -4.48 14.03
N LEU A 137 -16.55 -3.90 15.10
CA LEU A 137 -16.07 -2.65 15.70
C LEU A 137 -14.64 -2.75 16.27
N HIS A 138 -14.07 -3.95 16.38
CA HIS A 138 -12.69 -4.14 16.84
C HIS A 138 -11.66 -4.00 15.72
N THR A 139 -12.09 -3.80 14.46
CA THR A 139 -11.20 -3.64 13.30
C THR A 139 -10.08 -2.61 13.55
N PRO A 140 -10.34 -1.40 14.07
CA PRO A 140 -9.27 -0.44 14.36
C PRO A 140 -8.26 -0.93 15.40
N ARG A 141 -8.71 -1.71 16.40
CA ARG A 141 -7.82 -2.31 17.41
C ARG A 141 -6.93 -3.38 16.78
N VAL A 142 -7.48 -4.19 15.88
CA VAL A 142 -6.69 -5.18 15.14
C VAL A 142 -5.66 -4.48 14.27
N TRP A 143 -6.06 -3.44 13.52
CA TRP A 143 -5.15 -2.62 12.71
C TRP A 143 -3.98 -2.07 13.53
N LEU A 144 -4.23 -1.56 14.74
CA LEU A 144 -3.17 -1.12 15.64
C LEU A 144 -2.18 -2.25 15.98
N LYS A 145 -2.68 -3.46 16.25
CA LYS A 145 -1.82 -4.62 16.59
C LYS A 145 -0.99 -5.10 15.41
N ILE A 146 -1.54 -5.06 14.20
CA ILE A 146 -0.85 -5.48 12.97
C ILE A 146 -0.10 -4.34 12.26
N PHE A 147 -0.09 -3.14 12.85
CA PHE A 147 0.52 -1.93 12.31
C PHE A 147 -0.09 -1.43 10.98
N HIS A 148 -1.36 -1.79 10.72
CA HIS A 148 -2.09 -1.51 9.48
C HIS A 148 -2.89 -0.20 9.50
N TYR A 149 -2.25 0.90 9.89
CA TYR A 149 -2.90 2.21 10.01
C TYR A 149 -2.08 3.38 9.43
N ILE A 150 -0.82 3.14 9.07
CA ILE A 150 0.08 4.12 8.40
C ILE A 150 0.89 3.50 7.26
N ASP A 151 0.71 2.21 6.97
CA ASP A 151 1.48 1.41 6.03
C ASP A 151 0.82 1.45 4.63
N ILE A 152 1.00 2.56 3.94
CA ILE A 152 0.33 2.85 2.65
C ILE A 152 0.61 1.74 1.63
N GLY A 153 -0.45 1.17 1.06
CA GLY A 153 -0.38 0.14 0.03
C GLY A 153 -0.02 -1.25 0.52
N HIS A 154 -0.12 -1.48 1.83
CA HIS A 154 -0.09 -2.83 2.40
C HIS A 154 -1.47 -3.47 2.35
N PHE A 155 -1.47 -4.79 2.34
CA PHE A 155 -2.68 -5.60 2.39
C PHE A 155 -2.61 -6.55 3.58
N VAL A 156 -3.75 -6.72 4.25
CA VAL A 156 -3.91 -7.76 5.26
C VAL A 156 -4.09 -9.10 4.56
N TRP A 157 -3.16 -10.02 4.79
CA TRP A 157 -3.24 -11.42 4.42
C TRP A 157 -3.73 -12.22 5.62
N ALA A 158 -4.63 -13.18 5.39
CA ALA A 158 -5.14 -14.04 6.46
C ALA A 158 -5.23 -15.50 6.06
N ARG A 159 -5.03 -16.36 7.06
CA ARG A 159 -5.30 -17.80 7.03
C ARG A 159 -6.16 -18.18 8.24
N PRO A 160 -7.32 -18.84 8.06
CA PRO A 160 -7.95 -19.15 6.77
C PRO A 160 -8.32 -17.89 5.98
N GLY A 161 -8.22 -17.97 4.66
CA GLY A 161 -8.61 -16.92 3.72
C GLY A 161 -10.13 -16.67 3.67
N PRO A 162 -10.59 -15.66 2.90
CA PRO A 162 -12.01 -15.39 2.73
C PRO A 162 -12.73 -16.40 1.83
N GLY A 163 -12.03 -17.28 1.10
CA GLY A 163 -12.60 -18.35 0.26
C GLY A 163 -13.33 -17.89 -1.01
N ARG A 164 -13.63 -16.59 -1.14
CA ARG A 164 -14.21 -15.96 -2.32
C ARG A 164 -13.42 -14.72 -2.70
N ALA A 165 -13.14 -14.60 -4.00
CA ALA A 165 -12.51 -13.41 -4.56
C ALA A 165 -13.28 -12.14 -4.20
N ASP A 166 -12.54 -11.09 -3.87
CA ASP A 166 -13.07 -9.77 -3.59
C ASP A 166 -13.36 -8.98 -4.88
N SER A 167 -14.21 -7.95 -4.78
CA SER A 167 -14.62 -7.13 -5.92
C SER A 167 -13.67 -5.94 -6.10
N ALA A 168 -13.04 -5.86 -7.29
CA ALA A 168 -12.23 -4.70 -7.68
C ALA A 168 -13.10 -3.45 -7.85
N ALA A 169 -14.32 -3.59 -8.37
CA ALA A 169 -15.25 -2.48 -8.53
C ALA A 169 -15.70 -1.89 -7.18
N LEU A 170 -16.00 -2.75 -6.19
CA LEU A 170 -16.36 -2.29 -4.85
C LEU A 170 -15.19 -1.57 -4.16
N GLN A 171 -13.96 -2.04 -4.35
CA GLN A 171 -12.78 -1.34 -3.87
C GLN A 171 -12.61 0.02 -4.53
N TRP A 172 -12.88 0.12 -5.83
CA TRP A 172 -12.77 1.38 -6.57
C TRP A 172 -13.79 2.41 -6.07
N TRP A 173 -15.07 2.04 -6.06
CA TRP A 173 -16.16 2.91 -5.58
C TRP A 173 -16.00 3.25 -4.10
N GLY A 174 -15.60 2.28 -3.27
CA GLY A 174 -15.31 2.52 -1.86
C GLY A 174 -14.15 3.49 -1.66
N ASN A 175 -13.10 3.40 -2.48
CA ASN A 175 -11.97 4.33 -2.43
C ASN A 175 -12.36 5.74 -2.87
N LEU A 176 -13.16 5.87 -3.93
CA LEU A 176 -13.70 7.15 -4.37
C LEU A 176 -14.54 7.79 -3.26
N ALA A 177 -15.51 7.05 -2.72
CA ALA A 177 -16.38 7.52 -1.65
C ALA A 177 -15.57 7.98 -0.42
N MET A 178 -14.58 7.21 0.01
CA MET A 178 -13.78 7.58 1.18
C MET A 178 -12.92 8.82 0.91
N ASN A 179 -12.30 8.96 -0.26
CA ASN A 179 -11.58 10.20 -0.60
C ASN A 179 -12.52 11.41 -0.67
N SER A 180 -13.74 11.25 -1.18
CA SER A 180 -14.74 12.31 -1.15
C SER A 180 -15.11 12.71 0.27
N LEU A 181 -15.33 11.75 1.17
CA LEU A 181 -15.61 12.01 2.59
C LEU A 181 -14.45 12.74 3.28
N LEU A 182 -13.20 12.36 2.99
CA LEU A 182 -12.02 13.05 3.54
C LEU A 182 -11.94 14.50 3.04
N LEU A 183 -12.22 14.76 1.76
CA LEU A 183 -12.27 16.12 1.23
C LEU A 183 -13.44 16.92 1.80
N PHE A 184 -14.62 16.32 1.97
CA PHE A 184 -15.73 16.97 2.65
C PHE A 184 -15.35 17.37 4.07
N LEU A 185 -14.65 16.51 4.81
CA LEU A 185 -14.12 16.85 6.14
C LEU A 185 -13.12 18.02 6.07
N VAL A 186 -12.18 18.01 5.13
CA VAL A 186 -11.24 19.12 4.91
C VAL A 186 -12.00 20.44 4.65
N PHE A 187 -12.91 20.45 3.68
CA PHE A 187 -13.64 21.68 3.34
C PHE A 187 -14.62 22.11 4.42
N TRP A 188 -15.23 21.17 5.14
CA TRP A 188 -16.09 21.48 6.29
C TRP A 188 -15.29 22.18 7.38
N ARG A 189 -14.04 21.77 7.61
CA ARG A 189 -13.17 22.45 8.57
C ARG A 189 -12.72 23.84 8.13
N LEU A 190 -12.59 24.07 6.83
CA LEU A 190 -12.21 25.37 6.28
C LEU A 190 -13.41 26.33 6.12
N LYS A 191 -14.61 25.81 5.85
CA LYS A 191 -15.80 26.62 5.48
C LYS A 191 -17.00 26.48 6.42
N GLY A 192 -16.95 25.58 7.40
CA GLY A 192 -18.07 25.28 8.29
C GLY A 192 -19.32 24.77 7.55
N ALA A 193 -20.50 25.12 8.08
CA ALA A 193 -21.80 24.70 7.54
C ALA A 193 -22.06 25.20 6.11
N ALA A 194 -21.36 26.27 5.66
CA ALA A 194 -21.48 26.79 4.31
C ALA A 194 -21.06 25.79 3.22
N LEU A 195 -20.33 24.71 3.58
CA LEU A 195 -20.05 23.60 2.66
C LEU A 195 -21.33 22.99 2.08
N PHE A 196 -22.34 22.74 2.91
CA PHE A 196 -23.55 22.00 2.49
C PHE A 196 -24.49 22.84 1.62
N ALA A 197 -24.33 24.16 1.64
CA ALA A 197 -25.00 25.09 0.72
C ALA A 197 -24.20 25.30 -0.59
N SER A 198 -23.02 24.68 -0.72
CA SER A 198 -22.15 24.85 -1.88
C SER A 198 -22.26 23.71 -2.88
N THR A 199 -21.84 23.99 -4.11
CA THR A 199 -21.77 23.02 -5.20
C THR A 199 -20.69 21.96 -5.02
N LEU A 200 -19.81 22.11 -4.01
CA LEU A 200 -18.73 21.17 -3.70
C LEU A 200 -19.22 19.75 -3.41
N CYS A 201 -20.45 19.59 -2.90
CA CYS A 201 -21.04 18.28 -2.59
C CYS A 201 -21.10 17.33 -3.80
N TYR A 202 -21.25 17.87 -5.02
CA TYR A 202 -21.21 17.07 -6.25
C TYR A 202 -19.92 17.26 -7.05
N GLU A 203 -19.26 18.42 -6.96
CA GLU A 203 -17.98 18.65 -7.65
C GLU A 203 -16.88 17.70 -7.18
N ILE A 204 -16.75 17.48 -5.87
CA ILE A 204 -15.71 16.63 -5.27
C ILE A 204 -15.76 15.19 -5.80
N PRO A 205 -16.88 14.44 -5.69
CA PRO A 205 -16.93 13.07 -6.19
C PRO A 205 -16.74 13.00 -7.71
N VAL A 206 -17.21 13.99 -8.48
CA VAL A 206 -17.03 14.03 -9.94
C VAL A 206 -15.55 14.24 -10.31
N VAL A 207 -14.90 15.27 -9.73
CA VAL A 207 -13.48 15.57 -10.02
C VAL A 207 -12.58 14.42 -9.59
N LEU A 208 -12.81 13.85 -8.40
CA LEU A 208 -12.06 12.66 -7.96
C LEU A 208 -12.32 11.46 -8.87
N GLY A 209 -13.57 11.24 -9.28
CA GLY A 209 -13.95 10.16 -10.19
C GLY A 209 -13.23 10.28 -11.54
N VAL A 210 -13.14 11.49 -12.09
CA VAL A 210 -12.38 11.76 -13.32
C VAL A 210 -10.88 11.55 -13.11
N LEU A 211 -10.28 12.14 -12.08
CA LEU A 211 -8.84 12.00 -11.80
C LEU A 211 -8.45 10.53 -11.61
N PHE A 212 -9.20 9.79 -10.79
CA PHE A 212 -8.88 8.39 -10.48
C PHE A 212 -9.22 7.47 -11.65
N GLY A 213 -10.35 7.72 -12.32
CA GLY A 213 -10.84 6.92 -13.44
C GLY A 213 -9.94 7.02 -14.66
N VAL A 214 -9.56 8.24 -15.06
CA VAL A 214 -8.65 8.46 -16.20
C VAL A 214 -7.27 7.89 -15.92
N ARG A 215 -6.74 8.10 -14.70
CA ARG A 215 -5.48 7.50 -14.25
C ARG A 215 -5.52 5.98 -14.39
N GLU A 216 -6.50 5.32 -13.79
CA GLU A 216 -6.60 3.86 -13.83
C GLU A 216 -6.83 3.33 -15.25
N LEU A 217 -7.68 3.99 -16.04
CA LEU A 217 -7.93 3.63 -17.42
C LEU A 217 -6.63 3.64 -18.23
N ALA A 218 -5.83 4.71 -18.11
CA ALA A 218 -4.53 4.80 -18.78
C ALA A 218 -3.60 3.65 -18.36
N MET A 219 -3.53 3.33 -17.06
CA MET A 219 -2.74 2.20 -16.56
C MET A 219 -3.22 0.86 -17.11
N ARG A 220 -4.53 0.61 -17.13
CA ARG A 220 -5.14 -0.62 -17.64
C ARG A 220 -4.91 -0.79 -19.13
N LEU A 221 -5.09 0.26 -19.91
CA LEU A 221 -4.85 0.25 -21.36
C LEU A 221 -3.38 -0.02 -21.67
N ALA A 222 -2.45 0.64 -20.98
CA ALA A 222 -1.01 0.44 -21.16
C ALA A 222 -0.55 -0.97 -20.74
N ALA A 223 -1.14 -1.54 -19.68
CA ALA A 223 -0.87 -2.92 -19.25
C ALA A 223 -1.46 -3.95 -20.23
N ARG A 224 -2.70 -3.73 -20.70
CA ARG A 224 -3.37 -4.59 -21.68
C ARG A 224 -2.64 -4.61 -23.02
N GLY A 225 -2.15 -3.46 -23.48
CA GLY A 225 -1.32 -3.36 -24.69
C GLY A 225 0.00 -4.14 -24.60
N ARG A 226 0.37 -4.62 -23.41
CA ARG A 226 1.54 -5.47 -23.14
C ARG A 226 1.16 -6.86 -22.60
N GLY A 227 -0.10 -7.28 -22.81
CA GLY A 227 -0.56 -8.63 -22.45
C GLY A 227 -0.72 -8.90 -20.94
N LEU A 228 -0.70 -7.87 -20.09
CA LEU A 228 -0.83 -8.04 -18.64
C LEU A 228 -2.24 -7.70 -18.16
N THR A 229 -2.96 -8.71 -17.67
CA THR A 229 -4.23 -8.50 -16.97
C THR A 229 -3.98 -7.96 -15.57
N VAL A 230 -4.58 -6.81 -15.28
CA VAL A 230 -4.46 -6.14 -13.99
C VAL A 230 -5.81 -5.97 -13.31
N ARG A 231 -5.79 -5.81 -11.99
CA ARG A 231 -6.94 -5.53 -11.15
C ARG A 231 -6.65 -4.38 -10.20
N TYR A 232 -7.67 -3.58 -9.94
CA TYR A 232 -7.60 -2.52 -8.95
C TYR A 232 -7.57 -3.07 -7.52
N ARG A 233 -6.77 -2.41 -6.67
CA ARG A 233 -6.75 -2.59 -5.22
C ARG A 233 -6.74 -1.22 -4.56
N ALA A 234 -7.65 -1.01 -3.61
CA ALA A 234 -7.64 0.16 -2.74
C ALA A 234 -6.51 0.02 -1.71
N TRP A 235 -6.03 1.15 -1.17
CA TRP A 235 -5.03 1.15 -0.09
C TRP A 235 -5.69 1.57 1.20
N GLU A 236 -6.55 0.70 1.75
CA GLU A 236 -7.34 1.04 2.92
C GLU A 236 -6.51 1.43 4.14
N SER A 237 -5.28 0.90 4.22
CA SER A 237 -4.31 1.21 5.26
C SER A 237 -3.95 2.69 5.35
N ALA A 238 -4.14 3.44 4.27
CA ALA A 238 -3.86 4.86 4.21
C ALA A 238 -5.00 5.72 4.76
N PHE A 239 -6.21 5.17 4.92
CA PHE A 239 -7.37 5.96 5.37
C PHE A 239 -7.24 6.50 6.80
N PRO A 240 -6.68 5.77 7.79
CA PRO A 240 -6.46 6.34 9.11
C PRO A 240 -5.51 7.55 9.09
N LEU A 241 -4.42 7.47 8.31
CA LEU A 241 -3.53 8.62 8.09
C LEU A 241 -4.25 9.77 7.37
N GLY A 242 -5.01 9.47 6.31
CA GLY A 242 -5.80 10.45 5.58
C GLY A 242 -6.83 11.15 6.47
N LEU A 243 -7.48 10.39 7.36
CA LEU A 243 -8.42 10.93 8.35
C LEU A 243 -7.71 11.84 9.35
N ALA A 244 -6.55 11.45 9.88
CA ALA A 244 -5.77 12.28 10.79
C ALA A 244 -5.34 13.61 10.13
N LEU A 245 -4.93 13.56 8.85
CA LEU A 245 -4.55 14.75 8.09
C LEU A 245 -5.76 15.65 7.76
N ALA A 246 -6.91 15.07 7.42
CA ALA A 246 -8.13 15.83 7.20
C ALA A 246 -8.66 16.46 8.51
N ALA A 247 -8.66 15.70 9.61
CA ALA A 247 -9.19 16.12 10.91
C ALA A 247 -8.24 17.01 11.72
N GLY A 248 -6.93 16.99 11.47
CA GLY A 248 -5.92 17.77 12.18
C GLY A 248 -5.55 19.07 11.47
N PRO A 249 -4.68 19.05 10.45
CA PRO A 249 -4.29 20.24 9.68
C PRO A 249 -5.26 20.64 8.55
N ALA A 250 -6.36 19.90 8.34
CA ALA A 250 -7.26 20.09 7.20
C ALA A 250 -6.53 19.90 5.85
N TRP A 251 -5.67 18.89 5.78
CA TRP A 251 -4.95 18.51 4.57
C TRP A 251 -5.59 17.28 3.93
N TRP A 252 -5.65 17.30 2.60
CA TRP A 252 -6.06 16.13 1.84
C TRP A 252 -4.83 15.32 1.42
N PHE A 253 -4.82 14.06 1.81
CA PHE A 253 -3.86 13.07 1.34
C PHE A 253 -4.52 12.17 0.29
N PRO A 254 -4.08 12.21 -0.98
CA PRO A 254 -4.73 11.46 -2.05
C PRO A 254 -4.45 9.96 -1.94
N ILE A 255 -5.48 9.17 -1.63
CA ILE A 255 -5.38 7.71 -1.54
C ILE A 255 -5.90 7.13 -2.84
N LEU A 256 -5.01 6.98 -3.82
CA LEU A 256 -5.40 6.67 -5.20
C LEU A 256 -5.67 5.17 -5.45
N GLY A 257 -5.13 4.30 -4.59
CA GLY A 257 -4.99 2.88 -4.91
C GLY A 257 -4.11 2.65 -6.15
N SER A 258 -4.06 1.40 -6.61
CA SER A 258 -3.34 1.09 -7.84
C SER A 258 -3.82 -0.20 -8.48
N VAL A 259 -3.36 -0.44 -9.71
CA VAL A 259 -3.55 -1.71 -10.40
C VAL A 259 -2.38 -2.65 -10.09
N TYR A 260 -2.69 -3.93 -9.91
CA TYR A 260 -1.74 -5.01 -9.66
C TYR A 260 -2.04 -6.16 -10.63
N PRO A 261 -1.04 -6.98 -11.01
CA PRO A 261 -1.29 -8.20 -11.78
C PRO A 261 -2.39 -9.05 -11.13
N ALA A 262 -3.32 -9.52 -11.95
CA ALA A 262 -4.44 -10.35 -11.47
C ALA A 262 -4.01 -11.80 -11.18
N ALA A 263 -2.95 -12.27 -11.85
CA ALA A 263 -2.42 -13.61 -11.65
C ALA A 263 -1.84 -13.78 -10.24
N PRO A 264 -2.11 -14.91 -9.55
CA PRO A 264 -1.44 -15.23 -8.30
C PRO A 264 0.05 -15.48 -8.54
N GLY A 265 0.88 -15.32 -7.50
CA GLY A 265 2.29 -15.72 -7.58
C GLY A 265 3.18 -14.84 -8.47
N TRP A 266 2.69 -13.70 -8.98
CA TRP A 266 3.47 -12.81 -9.84
C TRP A 266 4.69 -12.27 -9.10
N ARG A 267 5.72 -11.88 -9.87
CA ARG A 267 6.99 -11.35 -9.33
C ARG A 267 7.22 -9.94 -9.82
N TYR A 268 7.47 -9.02 -8.89
CA TYR A 268 7.61 -7.60 -9.20
C TYR A 268 8.75 -7.32 -10.19
N ARG A 269 9.90 -7.95 -9.97
CA ARG A 269 11.07 -7.86 -10.86
C ARG A 269 10.77 -8.27 -12.31
N ASP A 270 9.86 -9.21 -12.51
CA ASP A 270 9.53 -9.74 -13.84
C ASP A 270 8.44 -8.86 -14.48
N ALA A 271 7.50 -8.36 -13.68
CA ALA A 271 6.39 -7.51 -14.11
C ALA A 271 6.76 -6.03 -14.33
N ILE A 272 7.89 -5.55 -13.80
CA ILE A 272 8.25 -4.11 -13.83
C ILE A 272 8.36 -3.54 -15.25
N ARG A 273 8.78 -4.35 -16.22
CA ARG A 273 8.85 -3.94 -17.64
C ARG A 273 7.48 -3.60 -18.24
N THR A 274 6.40 -4.10 -17.65
CA THR A 274 5.02 -3.78 -18.04
C THR A 274 4.37 -2.80 -17.08
N LEU A 275 4.59 -2.98 -15.77
CA LEU A 275 4.03 -2.11 -14.72
C LEU A 275 4.63 -0.71 -14.71
N GLY A 276 5.90 -0.54 -15.09
CA GLY A 276 6.56 0.76 -15.21
C GLY A 276 5.91 1.67 -16.25
N PRO A 277 5.80 1.25 -17.53
CA PRO A 277 5.06 1.98 -18.54
C PRO A 277 3.59 2.23 -18.18
N ALA A 278 2.92 1.24 -17.54
CA ALA A 278 1.55 1.43 -17.07
C ALA A 278 1.45 2.54 -16.01
N ALA A 279 2.36 2.53 -15.03
CA ALA A 279 2.46 3.58 -14.01
C ALA A 279 2.78 4.95 -14.63
N ALA A 280 3.68 5.02 -15.63
CA ALA A 280 3.99 6.24 -16.35
C ALA A 280 2.78 6.78 -17.11
N ALA A 281 1.99 5.93 -17.76
CA ALA A 281 0.75 6.32 -18.44
C ALA A 281 -0.28 6.88 -17.44
N GLY A 282 -0.45 6.24 -16.28
CA GLY A 282 -1.32 6.74 -15.21
C GLY A 282 -0.88 8.11 -14.69
N GLY A 283 0.41 8.26 -14.35
CA GLY A 283 0.98 9.52 -13.87
C GLY A 283 0.90 10.65 -14.90
N ALA A 284 1.21 10.34 -16.17
CA ALA A 284 1.08 11.29 -17.27
C ALA A 284 -0.38 11.74 -17.47
N ALA A 285 -1.36 10.85 -17.32
CA ALA A 285 -2.76 11.20 -17.44
C ALA A 285 -3.22 12.18 -16.34
N VAL A 286 -2.78 11.98 -15.09
CA VAL A 286 -3.04 12.94 -13.99
C VAL A 286 -2.37 14.28 -14.26
N LEU A 287 -1.12 14.28 -14.74
CA LEU A 287 -0.40 15.49 -15.12
C LEU A 287 -1.11 16.25 -16.24
N LEU A 288 -1.54 15.56 -17.30
CA LEU A 288 -2.27 16.16 -18.41
C LEU A 288 -3.58 16.80 -17.95
N LEU A 289 -4.33 16.15 -17.07
CA LEU A 289 -5.54 16.75 -16.49
C LEU A 289 -5.22 17.98 -15.63
N SER A 290 -4.18 17.91 -14.80
CA SER A 290 -3.79 19.00 -13.90
C SER A 290 -3.26 20.23 -14.64
N TRP A 291 -2.39 20.02 -15.65
CA TRP A 291 -1.87 21.08 -16.52
C TRP A 291 -2.94 21.59 -17.49
N GLY A 292 -3.76 20.71 -18.04
CA GLY A 292 -4.87 21.08 -18.92
C GLY A 292 -5.90 21.95 -18.21
N ALA A 293 -6.31 21.59 -17.00
CA ALA A 293 -7.23 22.40 -16.19
C ALA A 293 -6.65 23.80 -15.90
N TRP A 294 -5.36 23.88 -15.62
CA TRP A 294 -4.66 25.15 -15.41
C TRP A 294 -4.62 26.00 -16.68
N ALA A 295 -4.26 25.41 -17.82
CA ALA A 295 -4.22 26.07 -19.12
C ALA A 295 -5.60 26.60 -19.53
N LEU A 296 -6.65 25.80 -19.32
CA LEU A 296 -8.03 26.20 -19.57
C LEU A 296 -8.42 27.43 -18.75
N LEU A 297 -8.07 27.51 -17.46
CA LEU A 297 -8.38 28.69 -16.65
C LEU A 297 -7.68 29.96 -17.13
N ARG A 298 -6.51 29.83 -17.77
CA ARG A 298 -5.73 30.99 -18.23
C ARG A 298 -6.11 31.46 -19.62
N TRP A 299 -6.47 30.54 -20.51
CA TRP A 299 -6.53 30.83 -21.95
C TRP A 299 -7.86 30.48 -22.62
N ALA A 300 -8.80 29.84 -21.91
CA ALA A 300 -10.10 29.49 -22.48
C ALA A 300 -11.26 30.23 -21.78
N ALA A 301 -12.27 30.60 -22.57
CA ALA A 301 -13.55 31.03 -22.03
C ALA A 301 -14.34 29.80 -21.54
N ILE A 302 -14.34 29.55 -20.23
CA ILE A 302 -14.98 28.37 -19.64
C ILE A 302 -16.44 28.71 -19.26
N PRO A 303 -17.43 27.91 -19.69
CA PRO A 303 -18.81 28.08 -19.27
C PRO A 303 -18.96 28.08 -17.73
N PRO A 304 -19.84 28.92 -17.15
CA PRO A 304 -20.04 29.00 -15.70
C PRO A 304 -20.41 27.66 -15.05
N THR A 305 -21.04 26.75 -15.79
CA THR A 305 -21.43 25.42 -15.33
C THR A 305 -20.24 24.45 -15.18
N VAL A 306 -19.16 24.65 -15.95
CA VAL A 306 -17.97 23.77 -15.95
C VAL A 306 -16.84 24.36 -15.10
N LEU A 307 -16.80 25.69 -14.98
CA LEU A 307 -15.76 26.43 -14.27
C LEU A 307 -15.47 25.90 -12.85
N PRO A 308 -16.45 25.53 -12.01
CA PRO A 308 -16.17 25.02 -10.67
C PRO A 308 -15.38 23.71 -10.66
N PHE A 309 -15.71 22.77 -11.56
CA PHE A 309 -14.98 21.51 -11.71
C PHE A 309 -13.54 21.73 -12.15
N ILE A 310 -13.30 22.68 -13.06
CA ILE A 310 -11.95 23.03 -13.51
C ILE A 310 -11.17 23.68 -12.37
N LYS A 311 -11.75 24.61 -11.63
CA LYS A 311 -11.13 25.22 -10.45
C LYS A 311 -10.76 24.18 -9.40
N LEU A 312 -11.66 23.25 -9.09
CA LEU A 312 -11.38 22.17 -8.15
C LEU A 312 -10.28 21.23 -8.67
N THR A 313 -10.26 20.93 -9.97
CA THR A 313 -9.19 20.14 -10.60
C THR A 313 -7.84 20.85 -10.51
N VAL A 314 -7.80 22.17 -10.69
CA VAL A 314 -6.58 22.99 -10.53
C VAL A 314 -6.06 22.97 -9.10
N THR A 315 -6.94 22.86 -8.11
CA THR A 315 -6.57 22.74 -6.68
C THR A 315 -6.07 21.33 -6.33
N LEU A 316 -6.78 20.29 -6.75
CA LEU A 316 -6.50 18.91 -6.34
C LEU A 316 -5.47 18.20 -7.22
N GLY A 317 -5.43 18.52 -8.51
CA GLY A 317 -4.56 17.91 -9.51
C GLY A 317 -3.06 17.96 -9.19
N PRO A 318 -2.50 19.11 -8.75
CA PRO A 318 -1.09 19.21 -8.38
C PRO A 318 -0.71 18.28 -7.22
N LEU A 319 -1.55 18.21 -6.18
CA LEU A 319 -1.35 17.31 -5.04
C LEU A 319 -1.43 15.84 -5.47
N ALA A 320 -2.43 15.49 -6.28
CA ALA A 320 -2.55 14.12 -6.82
C ALA A 320 -1.32 13.73 -7.64
N ALA A 321 -0.82 14.62 -8.52
CA ALA A 321 0.38 14.38 -9.32
C ALA A 321 1.65 14.27 -8.46
N LEU A 322 1.80 15.14 -7.46
CA LEU A 322 2.94 15.11 -6.52
C LEU A 322 3.06 13.76 -5.84
N PHE A 323 1.98 13.30 -5.20
CA PHE A 323 1.99 12.02 -4.48
C PHE A 323 2.07 10.82 -5.42
N ASP A 324 1.41 10.86 -6.57
CA ASP A 324 1.43 9.71 -7.48
C ASP A 324 2.78 9.50 -8.17
N VAL A 325 3.51 10.58 -8.49
CA VAL A 325 4.68 10.51 -9.38
C VAL A 325 5.99 10.90 -8.68
N ALA A 326 6.00 12.01 -7.94
CA ALA A 326 7.25 12.63 -7.51
C ALA A 326 7.91 11.95 -6.30
N LEU A 327 7.19 11.11 -5.56
CA LEU A 327 7.64 10.51 -4.31
C LEU A 327 7.88 8.98 -4.47
N PRO A 328 9.04 8.52 -4.96
CA PRO A 328 9.30 7.10 -5.22
C PRO A 328 9.83 6.32 -3.99
N PHE A 329 10.04 7.00 -2.87
CA PHE A 329 10.68 6.44 -1.68
C PHE A 329 9.68 6.19 -0.55
N PHE A 330 10.07 5.37 0.43
CA PHE A 330 9.23 5.10 1.60
C PHE A 330 8.85 6.41 2.32
N PRO A 331 7.58 6.58 2.75
CA PRO A 331 6.48 5.61 2.78
C PRO A 331 5.64 5.48 1.50
N PHE A 332 6.01 6.14 0.41
CA PHE A 332 5.22 6.26 -0.83
C PHE A 332 5.55 5.22 -1.89
N VAL A 333 6.21 4.10 -1.53
CA VAL A 333 6.67 3.07 -2.48
C VAL A 333 5.55 2.35 -3.23
N SER A 334 4.31 2.46 -2.78
CA SER A 334 3.14 1.88 -3.46
C SER A 334 2.63 2.74 -4.62
N PHE A 335 2.96 4.05 -4.65
CA PHE A 335 2.58 4.98 -5.71
C PHE A 335 3.32 4.72 -7.04
N ASN A 336 2.80 5.30 -8.12
CA ASN A 336 3.34 5.10 -9.47
C ASN A 336 4.81 5.55 -9.58
N GLY A 337 5.21 6.58 -8.84
CA GLY A 337 6.58 7.10 -8.80
C GLY A 337 7.61 6.01 -8.58
N ARG A 338 7.36 5.07 -7.66
CA ARG A 338 8.28 3.95 -7.41
C ARG A 338 8.44 3.03 -8.62
N ARG A 339 7.33 2.66 -9.26
CA ARG A 339 7.34 1.77 -10.44
C ARG A 339 8.02 2.44 -11.64
N ILE A 340 7.80 3.74 -11.81
CA ILE A 340 8.45 4.51 -12.88
C ILE A 340 9.95 4.60 -12.58
N TRP A 341 10.36 4.91 -11.35
CA TRP A 341 11.76 4.96 -10.94
C TRP A 341 12.50 3.63 -11.16
N ASP A 342 11.90 2.51 -10.76
CA ASP A 342 12.48 1.18 -10.92
C ASP A 342 12.58 0.73 -12.38
N TRP A 343 11.67 1.21 -13.24
CA TRP A 343 11.67 0.91 -14.67
C TRP A 343 12.61 1.84 -15.47
N SER A 344 12.49 3.15 -15.29
CA SER A 344 13.22 4.18 -16.03
C SER A 344 13.34 5.47 -15.22
N ARG A 345 14.51 5.68 -14.61
CA ARG A 345 14.83 6.91 -13.87
C ARG A 345 14.71 8.18 -14.73
N PRO A 346 15.14 8.22 -16.00
CA PRO A 346 14.95 9.40 -16.85
C PRO A 346 13.47 9.77 -17.02
N VAL A 347 12.60 8.79 -17.27
CA VAL A 347 11.15 9.02 -17.38
C VAL A 347 10.59 9.52 -16.05
N TRP A 348 11.03 8.94 -14.93
CA TRP A 348 10.64 9.44 -13.61
C TRP A 348 11.06 10.89 -13.39
N VAL A 349 12.30 11.27 -13.73
CA VAL A 349 12.79 12.66 -13.56
C VAL A 349 11.90 13.62 -14.33
N VAL A 350 11.60 13.34 -15.60
CA VAL A 350 10.73 14.20 -16.42
C VAL A 350 9.35 14.37 -15.79
N LEU A 351 8.69 13.27 -15.42
CA LEU A 351 7.34 13.32 -14.86
C LEU A 351 7.33 13.95 -13.46
N ALA A 352 8.34 13.69 -12.63
CA ALA A 352 8.48 14.28 -11.31
C ALA A 352 8.73 15.78 -11.38
N THR A 353 9.58 16.25 -12.30
CA THR A 353 9.79 17.68 -12.56
C THR A 353 8.49 18.36 -12.99
N LEU A 354 7.71 17.75 -13.89
CA LEU A 354 6.41 18.29 -14.29
C LEU A 354 5.39 18.32 -13.15
N ALA A 355 5.40 17.33 -12.25
CA ALA A 355 4.55 17.28 -11.07
C ALA A 355 4.90 18.38 -10.06
N VAL A 356 6.20 18.57 -9.80
CA VAL A 356 6.71 19.59 -8.87
C VAL A 356 6.49 20.98 -9.45
N ALA A 357 6.82 21.21 -10.73
CA ALA A 357 6.60 22.49 -11.40
C ALA A 357 5.13 22.93 -11.33
N ARG A 358 4.19 21.97 -11.44
CA ARG A 358 2.76 22.24 -11.35
C ARG A 358 2.33 22.79 -10.00
N LEU A 359 3.09 22.60 -8.91
CA LEU A 359 2.78 23.22 -7.61
C LEU A 359 2.99 24.74 -7.59
N PHE A 360 3.78 25.28 -8.51
CA PHE A 360 4.22 26.69 -8.49
C PHE A 360 3.50 27.58 -9.50
N VAL A 361 2.68 27.01 -10.39
CA VAL A 361 2.04 27.75 -11.49
C VAL A 361 0.53 27.77 -11.47
#